data_AF-A0A087URF8-F1
#
_entry.id   AF-A0A087URF8-F1
#
_cell.length_a   1.000
_cell.length_b   1.000
_cell.length_c   1.000
_cell.angle_alpha   90.00
_cell.angle_beta   90.00
_cell.angle_gamma   90.00
#
_symmetry.space_group_name_H-M   'P 1'
#
loop_
_entity.id
_entity.type
_entity.pdbx_description
1 polymer ?
#
loop_
_entity_poly.entity_id
_entity_poly.type
_entity_poly.pdbx_seq_one_letter_code
_entity_poly.pdbx_strand_id
1 'polypeptide(L)'
;MLNYDPSGPAFEHGDRMHLSRLKLAIKYKQKKFCAHPNVQQLLASIWYEGLPGFRRKNILLQMAEITRIGLMFPVFCTAYIIAPKSYLGRTLRKPFIKFICHSASYVTFLFLLILASQRIETVVVEWFGTDEMRQRLHSDVTTKRGAPPSVVELIILTWVMG
;
A
#
# COMPACT_ATOMS: atom_id res chain seq x y z
N MET A 1 31.57 -8.53 6.06
CA MET A 1 30.95 -7.20 6.21
C MET A 1 30.11 -6.86 4.97
N LEU A 2 28.80 -6.66 5.16
CA LEU A 2 27.79 -6.44 4.10
C LEU A 2 27.78 -4.99 3.56
N ASN A 3 28.27 -4.03 4.34
CA ASN A 3 28.70 -2.71 3.90
C ASN A 3 30.22 -2.68 4.08
N TYR A 4 30.97 -2.57 3.00
CA TYR A 4 32.39 -2.24 3.06
C TYR A 4 32.57 -0.99 2.22
N ASP A 5 32.72 0.14 2.90
CA ASP A 5 33.10 1.43 2.33
C ASP A 5 34.21 1.97 3.24
N PRO A 6 35.48 1.98 2.80
CA PRO A 6 36.61 2.47 3.60
C PRO A 6 36.67 4.00 3.71
N SER A 7 35.79 4.72 3.00
CA SER A 7 35.79 6.18 2.85
C SER A 7 34.46 6.84 3.26
N GLY A 8 33.46 6.05 3.65
CA GLY A 8 32.13 6.52 4.03
C GLY A 8 32.00 6.85 5.52
N PRO A 9 31.07 7.75 5.92
CA PRO A 9 30.79 8.03 7.32
C PRO A 9 30.30 6.77 8.06
N ALA A 10 30.54 6.73 9.38
CA ALA A 10 30.06 5.66 10.24
C ALA A 10 28.52 5.54 10.13
N PHE A 11 28.03 4.30 10.05
CA PHE A 11 26.62 4.01 9.86
C PHE A 11 25.77 4.53 11.03
N GLU A 12 24.96 5.56 10.79
CA GLU A 12 23.96 6.04 11.75
C GLU A 12 22.63 5.26 11.62
N HIS A 13 22.04 4.95 12.77
CA HIS A 13 20.79 4.20 12.88
C HIS A 13 19.62 5.07 12.36
N GLY A 14 19.31 4.95 11.07
CA GLY A 14 18.31 5.78 10.38
C GLY A 14 18.69 6.12 8.94
N ASP A 15 19.95 5.92 8.56
CA ASP A 15 20.40 6.05 7.18
C ASP A 15 20.18 4.77 6.36
N ARG A 16 19.93 4.93 5.06
CA ARG A 16 19.72 3.80 4.14
C ARG A 16 20.98 2.92 4.16
N MET A 17 20.92 1.75 4.82
CA MET A 17 21.96 0.72 4.65
C MET A 17 22.11 0.44 3.16
N HIS A 18 23.20 0.91 2.56
CA HIS A 18 23.45 0.65 1.16
C HIS A 18 23.94 -0.79 1.04
N LEU A 19 22.99 -1.74 0.96
CA LEU A 19 23.19 -3.19 0.85
C LEU A 19 23.85 -3.58 -0.50
N SER A 20 24.94 -2.92 -0.90
CA SER A 20 25.62 -3.04 -2.20
C SER A 20 25.99 -4.47 -2.51
N ARG A 21 26.62 -5.16 -1.55
CA ARG A 21 27.11 -6.54 -1.73
C ARG A 21 25.96 -7.53 -1.85
N LEU A 22 24.86 -7.29 -1.12
CA LEU A 22 23.66 -8.11 -1.27
C LEU A 22 22.97 -7.87 -2.61
N LYS A 23 22.85 -6.61 -3.07
CA LYS A 23 22.34 -6.30 -4.41
C LYS A 23 23.18 -6.97 -5.49
N LEU A 24 24.51 -6.95 -5.36
CA LEU A 24 25.42 -7.63 -6.27
C LEU A 24 25.24 -9.15 -6.25
N ALA A 25 25.13 -9.75 -5.07
CA ALA A 25 24.88 -11.17 -4.89
C ALA A 25 23.54 -11.60 -5.54
N ILE A 26 22.48 -10.79 -5.40
CA ILE A 26 21.19 -11.01 -6.07
C ILE A 26 21.35 -10.94 -7.59
N LYS A 27 22.07 -9.92 -8.11
CA LYS A 27 22.34 -9.76 -9.55
C LYS A 27 23.06 -10.99 -10.13
N TYR A 28 24.04 -11.53 -9.41
CA TYR A 28 24.75 -12.76 -9.79
C TYR A 28 24.07 -14.05 -9.32
N LYS A 29 22.80 -13.99 -8.89
CA LYS A 29 21.98 -15.15 -8.50
C LYS A 29 22.64 -16.06 -7.44
N GLN A 30 23.42 -15.50 -6.52
CA GLN A 30 24.13 -16.23 -5.46
C GLN A 30 23.16 -16.67 -4.34
N LYS A 31 22.33 -17.68 -4.62
CA LYS A 31 21.24 -18.14 -3.73
C LYS A 31 21.72 -18.57 -2.34
N LYS A 32 22.84 -19.28 -2.23
CA LYS A 32 23.40 -19.75 -0.95
C LYS A 32 23.79 -18.59 -0.03
N PHE A 33 24.37 -17.53 -0.59
CA PHE A 33 24.69 -16.31 0.16
C PHE A 33 23.44 -15.57 0.61
N CYS A 34 22.48 -15.38 -0.31
CA CYS A 34 21.22 -14.69 0.02
C CYS A 34 20.41 -15.44 1.08
N ALA A 35 20.37 -16.77 1.03
CA ALA A 35 19.60 -17.60 1.97
C ALA A 35 20.31 -17.83 3.33
N HIS A 36 21.52 -17.28 3.53
CA HIS A 36 22.26 -17.49 4.77
C HIS A 36 21.49 -16.91 5.98
N PRO A 37 21.36 -17.65 7.11
CA PRO A 37 20.62 -17.20 8.30
C PRO A 37 20.98 -15.78 8.80
N ASN A 38 22.27 -15.47 8.95
CA ASN A 38 22.73 -14.13 9.35
C ASN A 38 22.29 -13.01 8.39
N VAL A 39 22.28 -13.27 7.08
CA VAL A 39 21.82 -12.29 6.07
C VAL A 39 20.31 -12.10 6.19
N GLN A 40 19.57 -13.20 6.33
CA GLN A 40 18.11 -13.17 6.48
C GLN A 40 17.67 -12.51 7.79
N GLN A 41 18.40 -12.71 8.89
CA GLN A 41 18.13 -12.06 10.17
C GLN A 41 18.28 -10.54 10.07
N LEU A 42 19.36 -10.06 9.41
CA LEU A 42 19.57 -8.64 9.15
C LEU A 42 18.46 -8.06 8.24
N LEU A 43 18.09 -8.77 7.18
CA LEU A 43 17.01 -8.33 6.29
C LEU A 43 15.69 -8.24 7.05
N ALA A 44 15.41 -9.22 7.90
CA ALA A 44 14.20 -9.24 8.68
C ALA A 44 14.19 -8.14 9.77
N SER A 45 15.33 -7.73 10.33
CA SER A 45 15.36 -6.57 11.24
C SER A 45 15.08 -5.25 10.52
N ILE A 46 15.58 -5.09 9.29
CA ILE A 46 15.29 -3.92 8.46
C ILE A 46 13.83 -3.94 7.99
N TRP A 47 13.31 -5.12 7.63
CA TRP A 47 11.95 -5.27 7.12
C TRP A 47 10.88 -4.90 8.16
N TYR A 48 11.04 -5.42 9.39
CA TYR A 48 10.11 -5.18 10.50
C TYR A 48 10.50 -3.99 11.38
N GLU A 49 11.35 -3.10 10.86
CA GLU A 49 11.77 -1.89 11.57
C GLU A 49 10.54 -1.07 11.99
N GLY A 50 10.40 -0.83 13.29
CA GLY A 50 9.29 -0.06 13.85
C GLY A 50 8.02 -0.82 14.22
N LEU A 51 8.05 -2.16 14.17
CA LEU A 51 7.02 -3.05 14.72
C LEU A 51 7.66 -4.06 15.69
N PRO A 52 8.09 -3.62 16.89
CA PRO A 52 8.77 -4.49 17.84
C PRO A 52 7.87 -5.67 18.21
N GLY A 53 8.42 -6.89 18.13
CA GLY A 53 7.69 -8.10 18.51
C GLY A 53 6.62 -8.57 17.53
N PHE A 54 6.37 -7.88 16.40
CA PHE A 54 5.35 -8.30 15.42
C PHE A 54 5.50 -9.77 15.01
N ARG A 55 6.73 -10.20 14.71
CA ARG A 55 7.04 -11.59 14.33
C ARG A 55 6.72 -12.63 15.40
N ARG A 56 6.66 -12.23 16.67
CA ARG A 56 6.36 -13.12 17.81
C ARG A 56 4.88 -13.11 18.20
N LYS A 57 4.06 -12.23 17.60
CA LYS A 57 2.61 -12.17 17.85
C LYS A 57 1.91 -13.39 17.26
N ASN A 58 0.76 -13.73 17.83
CA ASN A 58 -0.16 -14.72 17.25
C ASN A 58 -0.59 -14.27 15.84
N ILE A 59 -0.81 -15.22 14.94
CA ILE A 59 -1.20 -14.96 13.55
C ILE A 59 -2.47 -14.10 13.48
N LEU A 60 -3.45 -14.33 14.35
CA LEU A 60 -4.69 -13.53 14.39
C LEU A 60 -4.40 -12.06 14.74
N LEU A 61 -3.49 -11.81 15.67
CA LEU A 61 -3.09 -10.46 16.06
C LEU A 61 -2.26 -9.79 14.95
N GLN A 62 -1.41 -10.54 14.26
CA GLN A 62 -0.68 -10.05 13.08
C GLN A 62 -1.65 -9.64 11.97
N MET A 63 -2.63 -10.50 11.67
CA MET A 63 -3.65 -10.23 10.65
C MET A 63 -4.48 -8.99 11.02
N ALA A 64 -4.94 -8.89 12.26
CA ALA A 64 -5.68 -7.71 12.73
C ALA A 64 -4.87 -6.41 12.59
N GLU A 65 -3.57 -6.45 12.90
CA GLU A 65 -2.69 -5.28 12.77
C GLU A 65 -2.42 -4.92 11.30
N ILE A 66 -2.20 -5.92 10.43
CA ILE A 66 -2.06 -5.71 8.97
C ILE A 66 -3.35 -5.10 8.42
N THR A 67 -4.52 -5.66 8.76
CA THR A 67 -5.82 -5.14 8.32
C THR A 67 -6.03 -3.71 8.82
N ARG A 68 -5.69 -3.40 10.07
CA ARG A 68 -5.76 -2.04 10.61
C ARG A 68 -4.89 -1.07 9.83
N ILE A 69 -3.63 -1.42 9.57
CA ILE A 69 -2.70 -0.58 8.78
C ILE A 69 -3.22 -0.41 7.35
N GLY A 70 -3.71 -1.49 6.74
CA GLY A 70 -4.31 -1.50 5.43
C GLY A 70 -5.52 -0.56 5.34
N LEU A 71 -6.47 -0.63 6.27
CA LEU A 71 -7.62 0.28 6.29
C LEU A 71 -7.22 1.74 6.51
N MET A 72 -6.13 1.99 7.23
CA MET A 72 -5.59 3.34 7.45
C MET A 72 -4.69 3.84 6.31
N PHE A 73 -4.51 3.08 5.21
CA PHE A 73 -3.62 3.47 4.10
C PHE A 73 -3.88 4.90 3.56
N PRO A 74 -5.12 5.39 3.35
CA PRO A 74 -5.31 6.74 2.80
C PRO A 74 -4.80 7.80 3.79
N VAL A 75 -5.00 7.60 5.09
CA VAL A 75 -4.50 8.51 6.14
C VAL A 75 -2.97 8.54 6.14
N PHE A 76 -2.31 7.38 6.02
CA PHE A 76 -0.86 7.32 5.95
C PHE A 76 -0.31 8.03 4.70
N CYS A 77 -0.93 7.82 3.53
CA CYS A 77 -0.53 8.46 2.28
C CYS A 77 -0.72 9.97 2.33
N THR A 78 -1.88 10.46 2.77
CA THR A 78 -2.16 11.90 2.90
C THR A 78 -1.22 12.57 3.90
N ALA A 79 -0.99 11.94 5.07
CA ALA A 79 -0.06 12.46 6.06
C ALA A 79 1.39 12.54 5.52
N TYR A 80 1.79 11.58 4.68
CA TYR A 80 3.11 11.59 4.04
C TYR A 80 3.26 12.73 3.01
N ILE A 81 2.21 13.03 2.23
CA ILE A 81 2.21 14.12 1.25
C ILE A 81 2.26 15.49 1.95
N ILE A 82 1.41 15.69 2.96
CA ILE A 82 1.28 16.99 3.64
C ILE A 82 2.44 17.24 4.60
N ALA A 83 2.77 16.25 5.45
CA ALA A 83 3.71 16.41 6.56
C ALA A 83 4.69 15.22 6.60
N PRO A 84 5.65 15.12 5.66
CA PRO A 84 6.54 13.97 5.51
C PRO A 84 7.46 13.73 6.73
N LYS A 85 7.67 14.75 7.57
CA LYS A 85 8.48 14.68 8.80
C LYS A 85 7.66 14.24 10.04
N SER A 86 6.33 14.14 9.93
CA SER A 86 5.44 13.70 11.00
C SER A 86 5.67 12.23 11.39
N TYR A 87 5.16 11.82 12.55
CA TYR A 87 5.25 10.42 13.00
C TYR A 87 4.62 9.44 12.00
N LEU A 88 3.44 9.78 11.45
CA LEU A 88 2.75 8.97 10.44
C LEU A 88 3.53 8.93 9.12
N GLY A 89 4.04 10.08 8.66
CA GLY A 89 4.87 10.18 7.46
C GLY A 89 6.17 9.38 7.57
N ARG A 90 6.85 9.41 8.72
CA ARG A 90 8.03 8.56 8.99
C ARG A 90 7.66 7.08 9.07
N THR A 91 6.48 6.75 9.62
CA THR A 91 6.01 5.37 9.72
C THR A 91 5.76 4.74 8.34
N LEU A 92 5.17 5.49 7.38
CA LEU A 92 4.99 5.01 6.00
C LEU A 92 6.32 4.74 5.26
N ARG A 93 7.43 5.37 5.67
CA ARG A 93 8.75 5.13 5.04
C ARG A 93 9.30 3.74 5.34
N LYS A 94 8.85 3.09 6.42
CA LYS A 94 9.26 1.74 6.81
C LYS A 94 8.83 0.73 5.74
N PRO A 95 9.69 -0.23 5.36
CA PRO A 95 9.46 -1.08 4.19
C PRO A 95 8.20 -1.94 4.30
N PHE A 96 7.95 -2.56 5.46
CA PHE A 96 6.76 -3.38 5.65
C PHE A 96 5.45 -2.58 5.64
N ILE A 97 5.42 -1.39 6.26
CA ILE A 97 4.23 -0.51 6.23
C ILE A 97 3.94 -0.05 4.80
N LYS A 98 4.98 0.34 4.06
CA LYS A 98 4.88 0.72 2.65
C LYS A 98 4.32 -0.42 1.80
N PHE A 99 4.80 -1.65 2.03
CA PHE A 99 4.28 -2.84 1.36
C PHE A 99 2.78 -3.03 1.61
N ILE A 100 2.34 -2.98 2.87
CA ILE A 100 0.92 -3.11 3.23
C ILE A 100 0.08 -2.02 2.55
N CYS A 101 0.53 -0.76 2.59
CA CYS A 101 -0.22 0.34 1.98
C CYS A 101 -0.34 0.19 0.46
N HIS A 102 0.73 -0.26 -0.21
CA HIS A 102 0.70 -0.52 -1.63
C HIS A 102 -0.25 -1.69 -1.98
N SER A 103 -0.16 -2.80 -1.25
CA SER A 103 -1.07 -3.93 -1.41
C SER A 103 -2.52 -3.55 -1.13
N ALA A 104 -2.79 -2.77 -0.08
CA ALA A 104 -4.12 -2.29 0.26
C ALA A 104 -4.71 -1.41 -0.86
N SER A 105 -3.93 -0.46 -1.39
CA SER A 105 -4.35 0.35 -2.54
C SER A 105 -4.72 -0.51 -3.75
N TYR A 106 -3.94 -1.55 -4.05
CA TYR A 106 -4.23 -2.48 -5.14
C TYR A 106 -5.52 -3.28 -4.89
N VAL A 107 -5.74 -3.76 -3.65
CA VAL A 107 -6.98 -4.44 -3.28
C VAL A 107 -8.18 -3.48 -3.40
N THR A 108 -8.04 -2.22 -2.98
CA THR A 108 -9.07 -1.19 -3.15
C THR A 108 -9.37 -0.95 -4.62
N PHE A 109 -8.36 -0.90 -5.49
CA PHE A 109 -8.55 -0.79 -6.93
C PHE A 109 -9.36 -1.97 -7.50
N LEU A 110 -9.00 -3.21 -7.16
CA LEU A 110 -9.76 -4.39 -7.58
C LEU A 110 -11.20 -4.36 -7.06
N PHE A 111 -11.39 -3.92 -5.81
CA PHE A 111 -12.72 -3.77 -5.23
C PHE A 111 -13.56 -2.73 -6.00
N LEU A 112 -12.97 -1.59 -6.38
CA LEU A 112 -13.64 -0.58 -7.21
C LEU A 112 -14.03 -1.13 -8.59
N LEU A 113 -13.17 -1.93 -9.23
CA LEU A 113 -13.49 -2.59 -10.49
C LEU A 113 -14.68 -3.55 -10.36
N ILE A 114 -14.72 -4.32 -9.26
CA ILE A 114 -15.86 -5.21 -8.97
C ILE A 114 -17.14 -4.38 -8.78
N LEU A 115 -17.09 -3.29 -8.02
CA LEU A 115 -18.24 -2.40 -7.81
C LEU A 115 -18.73 -1.75 -9.11
N ALA A 116 -17.81 -1.31 -9.98
CA ALA A 116 -18.14 -0.79 -11.30
C ALA A 116 -18.82 -1.86 -12.16
N SER A 117 -18.31 -3.10 -12.13
CA SER A 117 -18.90 -4.23 -12.85
C SER A 117 -20.31 -4.57 -12.37
N GLN A 118 -20.60 -4.39 -11.08
CA GLN A 118 -21.93 -4.64 -10.50
C GLN A 118 -22.88 -3.44 -10.64
N ARG A 119 -22.43 -2.32 -11.25
CA ARG A 119 -23.16 -1.04 -11.32
C ARG A 119 -23.71 -0.61 -9.97
N ILE A 120 -22.90 -0.73 -8.90
CA ILE A 120 -23.35 -0.45 -7.53
C ILE A 120 -23.96 0.96 -7.38
N GLU A 121 -23.56 1.93 -8.21
CA GLU A 121 -24.16 3.26 -8.22
C GLU A 121 -25.67 3.25 -8.38
N THR A 122 -26.22 2.34 -9.20
CA THR A 122 -27.68 2.22 -9.35
C THR A 122 -28.31 1.74 -8.04
N VAL A 123 -27.69 0.75 -7.39
CA VAL A 123 -28.16 0.16 -6.13
C VAL A 123 -28.01 1.14 -4.96
N VAL A 124 -26.90 1.89 -4.90
CA VAL A 124 -26.64 2.90 -3.87
C VAL A 124 -27.60 4.06 -3.99
N VAL A 125 -27.86 4.56 -5.21
CA VAL A 125 -28.85 5.63 -5.43
C VAL A 125 -30.26 5.13 -5.13
N GLU A 126 -30.57 3.87 -5.42
CA GLU A 126 -31.86 3.28 -5.10
C GLU A 126 -32.07 3.14 -3.58
N TRP A 127 -31.08 2.68 -2.83
CA TRP A 127 -31.20 2.43 -1.40
C TRP A 127 -30.95 3.67 -0.52
N PHE A 128 -30.01 4.53 -0.88
CA PHE A 128 -29.54 5.68 -0.10
C PHE A 128 -29.71 7.04 -0.80
N GLY A 129 -30.13 7.08 -2.06
CA GLY A 129 -30.28 8.33 -2.80
C GLY A 129 -31.54 9.12 -2.41
N THR A 130 -31.46 10.45 -2.58
CA THR A 130 -32.63 11.32 -2.50
C THR A 130 -33.58 11.07 -3.68
N ASP A 131 -34.84 11.46 -3.53
CA ASP A 131 -35.87 11.19 -4.55
C ASP A 131 -35.53 11.83 -5.91
N GLU A 132 -34.85 12.98 -5.92
CA GLU A 132 -34.32 13.60 -7.15
C GLU A 132 -33.25 12.75 -7.84
N MET A 133 -32.35 12.12 -7.09
CA MET A 133 -31.30 11.24 -7.64
C MET A 133 -31.90 9.97 -8.22
N ARG A 134 -32.92 9.40 -7.57
CA ARG A 134 -33.67 8.25 -8.09
C ARG A 134 -34.39 8.58 -9.40
N GLN A 135 -34.99 9.77 -9.49
CA GLN A 135 -35.70 10.21 -10.69
C GLN A 135 -34.74 10.42 -11.87
N ARG A 136 -33.56 11.02 -11.63
CA ARG A 136 -32.50 11.16 -12.64
C ARG A 136 -31.94 9.81 -13.09
N LEU A 137 -31.75 8.88 -12.16
CA LEU A 137 -31.32 7.52 -12.47
C LEU A 137 -32.32 6.82 -13.40
N HIS A 138 -33.62 6.96 -13.12
CA HIS A 138 -34.68 6.36 -13.92
C HIS A 138 -34.75 6.93 -15.35
N SER A 139 -34.44 8.22 -15.53
CA SER A 139 -34.29 8.83 -16.86
C SER A 139 -33.00 8.37 -17.57
N ASP A 140 -31.87 8.27 -16.87
CA ASP A 140 -30.57 7.91 -17.48
C ASP A 140 -30.50 6.45 -17.94
N VAL A 141 -31.24 5.52 -17.31
CA VAL A 141 -31.33 4.12 -17.75
C VAL A 141 -31.85 4.01 -19.19
N THR A 142 -32.64 4.98 -19.67
CA THR A 142 -33.24 4.97 -21.01
C THR A 142 -32.30 5.46 -22.13
N THR A 143 -31.22 6.19 -21.79
CA THR A 143 -30.28 6.80 -22.76
C THR A 143 -28.87 6.20 -22.64
N LYS A 144 -28.68 4.96 -23.11
CA LYS A 144 -27.43 4.19 -22.86
C LYS A 144 -26.25 4.45 -23.81
N ARG A 145 -26.36 5.33 -24.81
CA ARG A 145 -25.25 5.64 -25.73
C ARG A 145 -24.69 7.04 -25.46
N GLY A 146 -23.44 7.10 -25.00
CA GLY A 146 -22.73 8.37 -24.75
C GLY A 146 -22.92 8.96 -23.34
N ALA A 147 -23.32 8.16 -22.36
CA ALA A 147 -23.43 8.62 -20.98
C ALA A 147 -22.05 9.07 -20.44
N PRO A 148 -22.00 10.16 -19.65
CA PRO A 148 -20.75 10.61 -19.01
C PRO A 148 -20.22 9.54 -18.04
N PRO A 149 -18.90 9.52 -17.77
CA PRO A 149 -18.30 8.54 -16.87
C PRO A 149 -18.90 8.66 -15.48
N SER A 150 -19.20 7.50 -14.89
CA SER A 150 -19.68 7.37 -13.52
C SER A 150 -18.65 7.86 -12.50
N VAL A 151 -19.09 8.17 -11.28
CA VAL A 151 -18.18 8.64 -10.21
C VAL A 151 -17.16 7.55 -9.89
N VAL A 152 -17.57 6.28 -9.87
CA VAL A 152 -16.68 5.14 -9.68
C VAL A 152 -15.68 5.01 -10.83
N GLU A 153 -16.08 5.22 -12.09
CA GLU A 153 -15.15 5.22 -13.23
C GLU A 153 -14.14 6.37 -13.13
N LEU A 154 -14.56 7.57 -12.72
CA LEU A 154 -13.66 8.70 -12.49
C LEU A 154 -12.63 8.39 -11.39
N ILE A 155 -13.07 7.75 -10.30
CA ILE A 155 -12.16 7.29 -9.23
C ILE A 155 -11.19 6.26 -9.80
N ILE A 156 -11.64 5.27 -10.56
CA ILE A 156 -10.77 4.26 -11.20
C ILE A 156 -9.72 4.92 -12.10
N LEU A 157 -10.10 5.95 -12.87
CA LEU A 157 -9.17 6.68 -13.73
C LEU A 157 -8.03 7.33 -12.93
N THR A 158 -8.26 7.77 -11.70
CA THR A 158 -7.17 8.28 -10.84
C THR A 158 -6.12 7.21 -10.53
N TRP A 159 -6.53 5.95 -10.39
CA TRP A 159 -5.59 4.83 -10.21
C TRP A 159 -4.86 4.46 -11.50
N VAL A 160 -5.50 4.60 -12.68
CA VAL A 160 -4.87 4.29 -13.98
C VAL A 160 -3.80 5.33 -14.36
N MET A 161 -3.97 6.58 -13.92
CA MET A 161 -3.01 7.65 -14.17
C MET A 161 -1.73 7.55 -13.33
N GLY A 162 -1.79 6.90 -12.17
CA GLY A 162 -0.69 6.81 -11.20
C GLY A 162 0.23 5.62 -11.42
#